data_AF-A0A7Y3C0L0-F1
#
_entry.id   AF-A0A7Y3C0L0-F1
#
_cell.length_a   1.000
_cell.length_b   1.000
_cell.length_c   1.000
_cell.angle_alpha   90.00
_cell.angle_beta   90.00
_cell.angle_gamma   90.00
#
_symmetry.space_group_name_H-M   'P 1'
#
loop_
_entity.id
_entity.type
_entity.pdbx_description
1 polymer ?
#
loop_
_entity_poly.entity_id
_entity_poly.type
_entity_poly.pdbx_seq_one_letter_code
_entity_poly.pdbx_strand_id
1 'polypeptide(L)'
;MADLFFDTALLPTGWADDVRIKVDDAGWITSVEADVRPRGATHVAGIAVPGVPNLHSHAFQRALTGLTERGSPSGDSFWSWRSHLYAFLATLDPDAVEA
;
A
#
# COMPACT_ATOMS: atom_id res chain seq x y z
N MET A 1 18.54 -0.75 -12.78
CA MET A 1 18.29 0.70 -12.89
C MET A 1 17.05 0.87 -13.74
N ALA A 2 16.06 1.62 -13.27
CA ALA A 2 14.84 1.91 -14.01
C ALA A 2 14.85 3.35 -14.49
N ASP A 3 14.36 3.56 -15.70
CA ASP A 3 14.18 4.87 -16.32
C ASP A 3 12.75 4.92 -16.81
N LEU A 4 11.92 5.67 -16.10
CA LEU A 4 10.46 5.65 -16.22
C LEU A 4 9.97 6.99 -16.74
N PHE A 5 8.92 6.96 -17.52
CA PHE A 5 8.22 8.15 -18.00
C PHE A 5 6.72 8.02 -17.74
N PHE A 6 6.13 9.09 -17.20
CA PHE A 6 4.71 9.20 -16.90
C PHE A 6 4.16 10.43 -17.60
N ASP A 7 2.97 10.31 -18.20
CA ASP A 7 2.29 11.44 -18.84
C ASP A 7 1.94 12.51 -17.80
N THR A 8 1.56 12.10 -16.59
CA THR A 8 1.27 12.98 -15.46
C THR A 8 1.74 12.37 -14.14
N ALA A 9 2.30 13.19 -13.25
CA ALA A 9 2.67 12.79 -11.90
C ALA A 9 2.33 13.87 -10.86
N LEU A 10 1.97 13.45 -9.64
CA LEU A 10 1.88 14.34 -8.49
C LEU A 10 3.27 14.47 -7.83
N LEU A 11 3.91 15.62 -8.05
CA LEU A 11 5.22 15.98 -7.47
C LEU A 11 5.03 16.78 -6.17
N PRO A 12 6.09 16.98 -5.36
CA PRO A 12 6.02 17.85 -4.17
C PRO A 12 5.57 19.28 -4.47
N THR A 13 5.78 19.75 -5.70
CA THR A 13 5.37 21.07 -6.18
C THR A 13 3.96 21.11 -6.80
N GLY A 14 3.26 19.97 -6.85
CA GLY A 14 1.93 19.84 -7.48
C GLY A 14 1.93 18.89 -8.67
N TRP A 15 0.83 18.90 -9.43
CA TRP A 15 0.69 18.13 -10.67
C TRP A 15 1.67 18.64 -11.73
N ALA A 16 2.34 17.71 -12.41
CA ALA A 16 3.25 17.98 -13.51
C ALA A 16 3.00 16.98 -14.64
N ASP A 17 3.22 17.41 -15.87
CA ASP A 17 3.11 16.60 -17.07
C ASP A 17 4.51 16.22 -17.59
N ASP A 18 4.56 15.19 -18.44
CA ASP A 18 5.77 14.73 -19.12
C ASP A 18 6.95 14.47 -18.15
N VAL A 19 6.72 13.60 -17.15
CA VAL A 19 7.62 13.39 -16.02
C VAL A 19 8.48 12.15 -16.20
N ARG A 20 9.81 12.33 -16.18
CA ARG A 20 10.80 11.26 -16.18
C ARG A 20 11.39 11.04 -14.79
N ILE A 21 11.40 9.80 -14.32
CA ILE A 21 11.94 9.39 -13.02
C ILE A 21 12.98 8.30 -13.21
N LYS A 22 14.18 8.49 -12.62
CA LYS A 22 15.22 7.46 -12.60
C LYS A 22 15.34 6.83 -11.23
N VAL A 23 15.48 5.51 -11.20
CA VAL A 23 15.63 4.70 -10.00
C VAL A 23 16.88 3.83 -10.11
N ASP A 24 17.72 3.82 -9.08
CA ASP A 24 18.92 2.97 -9.04
C ASP A 24 18.59 1.49 -8.74
N ASP A 25 19.62 0.65 -8.63
CA ASP A 25 19.46 -0.78 -8.32
C ASP A 25 19.04 -1.06 -6.87
N ALA A 26 19.20 -0.08 -5.97
CA ALA A 26 18.77 -0.16 -4.58
C ALA A 26 17.32 0.33 -4.37
N GLY A 27 16.67 0.86 -5.43
CA GLY A 27 15.30 1.35 -5.39
C GLY A 27 15.17 2.83 -5.03
N TRP A 28 16.27 3.60 -4.99
CA TRP A 28 16.22 5.03 -4.71
C TRP A 28 15.93 5.84 -5.95
N ILE A 29 15.03 6.82 -5.81
CA ILE A 29 14.83 7.85 -6.84
C ILE A 29 16.07 8.73 -6.90
N THR A 30 16.74 8.76 -8.05
CA THR A 30 17.99 9.51 -8.28
C THR A 30 17.78 10.79 -9.08
N SER A 31 16.69 10.88 -9.86
CA SER A 31 16.28 12.11 -10.55
C SER A 31 14.78 12.13 -10.83
N VAL A 32 14.20 13.32 -10.82
CA VAL A 32 12.84 13.62 -11.27
C VAL A 32 12.90 14.85 -12.15
N GLU A 33 12.46 14.74 -13.40
CA GLU A 33 12.46 15.81 -14.40
C GLU A 33 11.04 15.92 -14.99
N ALA A 34 10.42 17.10 -14.96
CA ALA A 34 9.13 17.37 -15.61
C ALA A 34 9.32 18.14 -16.92
N ASP A 35 8.28 18.20 -17.76
CA ASP A 35 8.30 18.89 -19.07
C ASP A 35 9.41 18.36 -20.00
N VAL A 36 9.73 17.07 -19.93
CA VAL A 36 10.80 16.44 -20.72
C VAL A 36 10.27 15.39 -21.67
N ARG A 37 10.93 15.21 -22.82
CA ARG A 37 10.61 14.08 -23.70
C ARG A 37 11.08 12.76 -23.08
N PRO A 38 10.40 11.62 -23.34
CA PRO A 38 10.78 10.31 -22.79
C PRO A 38 12.22 9.89 -23.08
N ARG A 39 12.78 10.25 -24.24
CA ARG A 39 14.18 9.95 -24.65
C ARG A 39 14.61 8.48 -24.41
N GLY A 40 13.70 7.54 -24.70
CA GLY A 40 13.95 6.09 -24.53
C GLY A 40 13.63 5.54 -23.14
N ALA A 41 13.14 6.38 -22.20
CA ALA A 41 12.58 5.92 -20.93
C ALA A 41 11.34 5.04 -21.17
N THR A 42 11.11 4.10 -20.24
CA THR A 42 9.98 3.18 -20.25
C THR A 42 8.71 3.95 -19.92
N HIS A 43 7.77 4.00 -20.86
CA HIS A 43 6.47 4.62 -20.61
C HIS A 43 5.66 3.76 -19.61
N VAL A 44 5.10 4.40 -18.59
CA VAL A 44 4.21 3.78 -17.62
C VAL A 44 2.83 4.42 -17.79
N ALA A 45 1.85 3.59 -18.15
CA ALA A 45 0.49 4.06 -18.39
C ALA A 45 -0.18 4.52 -17.09
N GLY A 46 -0.90 5.64 -17.18
CA GLY A 46 -1.66 6.22 -16.06
C GLY A 46 -0.92 7.35 -15.35
N ILE A 47 -1.41 7.69 -14.17
CA ILE A 47 -0.93 8.83 -13.38
C ILE A 47 -0.07 8.31 -12.22
N ALA A 48 1.12 8.88 -12.04
CA ALA A 48 1.96 8.58 -10.88
C ALA A 48 1.54 9.42 -9.66
N VAL A 49 1.41 8.76 -8.51
CA VAL A 49 1.25 9.41 -7.21
C VAL A 49 2.23 8.80 -6.21
N PRO A 50 2.67 9.56 -5.19
CA PRO A 50 3.48 8.99 -4.11
C PRO A 50 2.73 7.85 -3.42
N GLY A 51 3.44 6.76 -3.11
CA GLY A 51 2.90 5.68 -2.30
C GLY A 51 2.45 6.21 -0.94
N VAL A 52 1.26 5.82 -0.49
CA VAL A 52 0.72 6.24 0.80
C VAL A 52 1.20 5.28 1.89
N PRO A 53 1.95 5.76 2.91
CA PRO A 53 2.38 4.88 3.99
C PRO A 53 1.20 4.36 4.80
N ASN A 54 1.20 3.06 5.08
CA ASN A 54 0.29 2.48 6.08
C ASN A 54 1.00 2.47 7.45
N LEU A 55 0.57 3.36 8.34
CA LEU A 55 1.22 3.62 9.64
C LEU A 55 0.73 2.72 10.79
N HIS A 56 -0.27 1.85 10.56
CA HIS A 56 -0.82 0.99 11.60
C HIS A 56 -1.42 -0.28 11.00
N SER A 57 -0.92 -1.44 11.43
CA SER A 57 -1.40 -2.74 10.95
C SER A 57 -1.32 -3.80 12.04
N HIS A 58 -2.31 -4.69 12.02
CA HIS A 58 -2.28 -5.97 12.70
C HIS A 58 -2.50 -7.05 11.63
N ALA A 59 -1.41 -7.56 11.05
CA ALA A 59 -1.46 -8.39 9.83
C ALA A 59 -2.41 -9.60 9.96
N PHE A 60 -2.33 -10.34 11.07
CA PHE A 60 -3.16 -11.53 11.33
C PHE A 60 -4.67 -11.23 11.34
N GLN A 61 -5.09 -10.00 11.64
CA GLN A 61 -6.51 -9.62 11.63
C GLN A 61 -7.12 -9.65 10.23
N ARG A 62 -6.29 -9.66 9.19
CA ARG A 62 -6.78 -9.81 7.81
C ARG A 62 -7.54 -11.13 7.62
N ALA A 63 -7.12 -12.21 8.28
CA ALA A 63 -7.80 -13.50 8.24
C ALA A 63 -9.20 -13.47 8.91
N LEU A 64 -9.45 -12.51 9.80
CA LEU A 64 -10.75 -12.32 10.46
C LEU A 64 -11.68 -11.33 9.75
N THR A 65 -11.19 -10.64 8.72
CA THR A 65 -11.95 -9.56 8.06
C THR A 65 -13.30 -10.08 7.55
N GLY A 66 -14.39 -9.54 8.09
CA GLY A 66 -15.76 -9.91 7.70
C GLY A 66 -16.32 -11.17 8.38
N LEU A 67 -15.53 -11.93 9.16
CA LEU A 67 -16.00 -13.13 9.85
C LEU A 67 -16.73 -12.83 11.17
N THR A 68 -16.52 -11.64 11.72
CA THR A 68 -17.11 -11.19 12.99
C THR A 68 -18.43 -10.45 12.83
N GLU A 69 -18.97 -10.33 11.63
CA GLU A 69 -20.22 -9.60 11.33
C GLU A 69 -21.47 -10.42 11.67
N ARG A 70 -21.51 -10.98 12.87
CA ARG A 70 -22.60 -11.84 13.35
C ARG A 70 -23.21 -11.27 14.63
N GLY A 71 -24.47 -10.87 14.51
CA GLY A 71 -25.27 -10.32 15.60
C GLY A 71 -25.50 -11.30 16.75
N SER A 72 -25.27 -10.87 17.99
CA SER A 72 -25.77 -11.55 19.19
C SER A 72 -27.11 -10.97 19.68
N PRO A 73 -28.05 -11.79 20.19
CA PRO A 73 -29.26 -11.30 20.88
C PRO A 73 -28.98 -10.39 22.09
N SER A 74 -27.77 -10.48 22.67
CA SER A 74 -27.32 -9.62 23.78
C SER A 74 -26.76 -8.27 23.33
N GLY A 75 -26.71 -8.01 22.02
CA GLY A 75 -25.99 -6.87 21.43
C GLY A 75 -24.49 -7.15 21.27
N ASP A 76 -23.87 -6.41 20.34
CA ASP A 76 -22.45 -6.50 20.03
C ASP A 76 -21.69 -5.24 20.44
N SER A 77 -20.40 -5.41 20.74
CA SER A 77 -19.52 -4.31 21.09
C SER A 77 -18.10 -4.59 20.61
N PHE A 78 -17.22 -3.58 20.68
CA PHE A 78 -15.78 -3.78 20.51
C PHE A 78 -15.25 -4.92 21.42
N TRP A 79 -15.80 -5.07 22.62
CA TRP A 79 -15.35 -6.07 23.57
C TRP A 79 -15.75 -7.49 23.18
N SER A 80 -16.95 -7.68 22.61
CA SER A 80 -17.34 -8.99 22.06
C SER A 80 -16.51 -9.34 20.83
N TRP A 81 -16.22 -8.38 19.95
CA TRP A 81 -15.28 -8.56 18.84
C TRP A 81 -13.90 -8.98 19.32
N ARG A 82 -13.35 -8.30 20.34
CA ARG A 82 -12.03 -8.62 20.90
C ARG A 82 -11.95 -10.02 21.48
N SER A 83 -13.04 -10.55 22.03
CA SER A 83 -13.09 -11.95 22.48
C SER A 83 -12.94 -12.93 21.32
N HIS A 84 -13.56 -12.68 20.16
CA HIS A 84 -13.37 -13.49 18.94
C HIS A 84 -11.93 -13.39 18.41
N LEU A 85 -11.37 -12.17 18.42
CA LEU A 85 -9.97 -11.94 18.07
C LEU A 85 -9.02 -12.77 18.95
N TYR A 86 -9.24 -12.79 20.26
CA TYR A 86 -8.41 -13.58 21.20
C TYR A 86 -8.59 -15.09 21.00
N ALA A 87 -9.81 -15.55 20.73
CA ALA A 87 -10.03 -16.96 20.41
C ALA A 87 -9.26 -17.37 19.14
N PHE A 88 -9.23 -16.52 18.12
CA PHE A 88 -8.46 -16.74 16.90
C PHE A 88 -6.95 -16.68 17.14
N LEU A 89 -6.47 -15.69 17.90
CA LEU A 89 -5.05 -15.59 18.24
C LEU A 89 -4.51 -16.85 18.93
N ALA A 90 -5.34 -17.52 19.74
CA ALA A 90 -4.97 -18.75 20.42
C ALA A 90 -4.78 -19.95 19.46
N THR A 91 -5.20 -19.85 18.20
CA THR A 91 -5.05 -20.93 17.20
C THR A 91 -3.88 -20.73 16.25
N LEU A 92 -3.20 -19.59 16.31
CA LEU A 92 -2.12 -19.25 15.38
C LEU A 92 -0.77 -19.78 15.88
N ASP A 93 -0.02 -20.39 14.97
CA ASP A 93 1.40 -20.68 15.11
C ASP A 93 2.22 -19.69 14.24
N PRO A 94 3.56 -19.68 14.33
CA PRO A 94 4.40 -18.77 13.55
C PRO A 94 4.19 -18.90 12.04
N ASP A 95 4.05 -20.13 11.53
CA ASP A 95 3.85 -20.41 10.10
C ASP A 95 2.51 -19.82 9.61
N ALA A 96 1.48 -19.83 10.45
CA ALA A 96 0.18 -19.21 10.16
C ALA A 96 0.19 -17.67 10.20
N VAL A 97 1.23 -17.06 10.79
CA VAL A 97 1.39 -15.60 10.88
C VAL A 97 2.37 -15.05 9.83
N GLU A 98 3.25 -15.90 9.30
CA GLU A 98 4.20 -15.53 8.26
C GLU A 98 3.48 -15.05 6.98
N ALA A 99 4.05 -14.01 6.37
CA ALA A 99 3.53 -13.35 5.17
C ALA A 99 4.61 -13.28 4.10
#